data_AF-A0A1U7RJE8-F1
#
_entry.id   AF-A0A1U7RJE8-F1
#
_cell.length_a   1.000
_cell.length_b   1.000
_cell.length_c   1.000
_cell.angle_alpha   90.00
_cell.angle_beta   90.00
_cell.angle_gamma   90.00
#
_symmetry.space_group_name_H-M   'P 1'
#
loop_
_entity.id
_entity.type
_entity.pdbx_description
1 polymer ?
#
loop_
_entity_poly.entity_id
_entity_poly.type
_entity_poly.pdbx_seq_one_letter_code
_entity_poly.pdbx_strand_id
1 'polypeptide(L)'
;EDLVHTIGESAALGAAGLILWGGYEYTDSKETCLSVQETIQGLLGPYAFNVTSAAKLCSQSLCNSHGRCVRKTAESSFYLHMPEDSHKNYVINKGFKFVTSASSKLKTIMNMKNGFVCHCYYGWYGESCRSHFPNILSRKNKAPVTAFNLVVLLGMNLCVILTNFFLIPYYNVNFS
;
A
#
# COMPACT_ATOMS: atom_id res chain seq x y z
N GLU A 1 21.16 -3.97 1.67
CA GLU A 1 20.53 -2.63 1.73
C GLU A 1 19.28 -2.55 0.85
N ASP A 2 19.25 -3.23 -0.30
CA ASP A 2 18.14 -3.19 -1.26
C ASP A 2 16.75 -3.49 -0.67
N LEU A 3 16.63 -4.43 0.28
CA LEU A 3 15.34 -4.71 0.93
C LEU A 3 14.80 -3.52 1.72
N VAL A 4 15.67 -2.69 2.29
CA VAL A 4 15.28 -1.47 3.02
C VAL A 4 14.71 -0.45 2.06
N HIS A 5 15.37 -0.23 0.93
CA HIS A 5 14.95 0.75 -0.07
C HIS A 5 13.83 0.26 -1.01
N THR A 6 13.30 -0.96 -0.80
CA THR A 6 12.20 -1.52 -1.60
C THR A 6 11.03 -1.93 -0.69
N ILE A 7 11.14 -3.07 0.00
CA ILE A 7 10.13 -3.60 0.93
C ILE A 7 9.95 -2.65 2.12
N GLY A 8 11.07 -2.21 2.72
CA GLY A 8 11.05 -1.30 3.86
C GLY A 8 10.41 0.05 3.50
N GLU A 9 10.77 0.58 2.33
CA GLU A 9 10.23 1.82 1.78
C GLU A 9 8.73 1.74 1.53
N SER A 10 8.28 0.67 0.86
CA SER A 10 6.86 0.41 0.63
C SER A 10 6.06 0.35 1.93
N ALA A 11 6.60 -0.33 2.95
CA ALA A 11 5.97 -0.39 4.27
C ALA A 11 5.97 0.97 4.98
N ALA A 12 7.06 1.73 4.89
CA ALA A 12 7.18 3.05 5.51
C ALA A 12 6.16 4.05 4.92
N LEU A 13 5.92 3.98 3.61
CA LEU A 13 4.89 4.78 2.92
C LEU A 13 3.46 4.25 3.13
N GLY A 14 3.30 3.16 3.90
CA GLY A 14 2.01 2.57 4.23
C GLY A 14 1.33 1.91 3.04
N ALA A 15 2.08 1.17 2.21
CA ALA A 15 1.49 0.23 1.28
C ALA A 15 0.60 -0.78 2.02
N ALA A 16 -0.48 -1.26 1.37
CA ALA A 16 -1.35 -2.27 1.95
C ALA A 16 -0.70 -3.66 2.00
N GLY A 17 0.30 -3.89 1.14
CA GLY A 17 1.02 -5.15 1.04
C GLY A 17 2.02 -5.11 -0.11
N LEU A 18 2.67 -6.25 -0.35
CA LEU A 18 3.66 -6.47 -1.39
C LEU A 18 3.34 -7.77 -2.11
N ILE A 19 3.64 -7.83 -3.41
CA ILE A 19 3.59 -9.05 -4.20
C ILE A 19 5.02 -9.32 -4.64
N LEU A 20 5.53 -10.50 -4.29
CA LEU A 20 6.81 -10.99 -4.80
C LEU A 20 6.52 -11.86 -6.02
N TRP A 21 7.08 -11.49 -7.15
CA TRP A 21 6.94 -12.24 -8.40
C TRP A 21 8.32 -12.72 -8.88
N GLY A 22 8.33 -13.81 -9.63
CA GLY A 22 9.52 -14.38 -10.26
C GLY A 22 9.16 -15.09 -11.56
N GLY A 23 10.11 -15.15 -12.48
CA GLY A 23 10.01 -15.93 -13.73
C GLY A 23 10.16 -17.44 -13.51
N TYR A 24 10.04 -18.22 -14.58
CA TYR A 24 10.12 -19.68 -14.53
C TYR A 24 11.54 -20.17 -14.19
N GLU A 25 12.55 -19.35 -14.44
CA GLU A 25 13.97 -19.63 -14.21
C GLU A 25 14.28 -19.87 -12.72
N TYR A 26 13.42 -19.38 -11.81
CA TYR A 26 13.56 -19.58 -10.37
C TYR A 26 13.06 -20.95 -9.88
N THR A 27 12.40 -21.71 -10.75
CA THR A 27 11.79 -23.01 -10.42
C THR A 27 12.09 -24.10 -11.45
N ASP A 28 13.01 -23.85 -12.39
CA ASP A 28 13.29 -24.73 -13.53
C ASP A 28 14.14 -25.97 -13.18
N SER A 29 14.84 -25.95 -12.05
CA SER A 29 15.78 -26.97 -11.61
C SER A 29 15.81 -27.08 -10.10
N LYS A 30 16.40 -28.17 -9.60
CA LYS A 30 16.55 -28.38 -8.15
C LYS A 30 17.46 -27.30 -7.55
N GLU A 31 18.51 -26.94 -8.27
CA GLU A 31 19.51 -25.97 -7.87
C GLU A 31 18.90 -24.56 -7.74
N THR A 32 18.09 -24.13 -8.71
CA THR A 32 17.39 -22.83 -8.65
C THR A 32 16.36 -22.79 -7.53
N CYS A 33 15.58 -23.87 -7.35
CA CYS A 33 14.65 -24.00 -6.22
C CYS A 33 15.35 -23.89 -4.85
N LEU A 34 16.49 -24.57 -4.67
CA LEU A 34 17.25 -24.52 -3.42
C LEU A 34 17.86 -23.13 -3.16
N SER A 35 18.33 -22.45 -4.21
CA SER A 35 18.82 -21.07 -4.11
C SER A 35 17.72 -20.10 -3.68
N VAL A 36 16.51 -20.25 -4.23
CA VAL A 36 15.34 -19.48 -3.79
C VAL A 36 14.99 -19.79 -2.34
N GLN A 37 15.00 -21.07 -1.94
CA GLN A 37 14.76 -21.47 -0.56
C GLN A 37 15.75 -20.81 0.40
N GLU A 38 17.04 -20.83 0.08
CA GLU A 38 18.08 -20.19 0.88
C GLU A 38 17.85 -18.67 1.00
N THR A 39 17.48 -18.02 -0.11
CA THR A 39 17.16 -16.58 -0.12
C THR A 39 15.97 -16.25 0.79
N ILE A 40 14.91 -17.06 0.73
CA ILE A 40 13.70 -16.91 1.55
C ILE A 40 14.02 -17.16 3.02
N GLN A 41 14.75 -18.22 3.34
CA GLN A 41 15.07 -18.58 4.74
C GLN A 41 16.12 -17.65 5.36
N GLY A 42 17.05 -17.14 4.55
CA GLY A 42 18.16 -16.30 4.97
C GLY A 42 17.80 -14.83 5.05
N LEU A 43 17.78 -14.12 3.92
CA LEU A 43 17.68 -12.66 3.92
C LEU A 43 16.22 -12.18 3.89
N LEU A 44 15.45 -12.69 2.94
CA LEU A 44 14.16 -12.11 2.57
C LEU A 44 13.07 -12.38 3.62
N GLY A 45 12.88 -13.64 4.02
CA GLY A 45 11.86 -14.03 5.00
C GLY A 45 12.07 -13.35 6.36
N PRO A 46 13.29 -13.38 6.93
CA PRO A 46 13.62 -12.63 8.14
C PRO A 46 13.34 -11.13 8.06
N TYR A 47 13.68 -10.48 6.95
CA TYR A 47 13.42 -9.06 6.76
C TYR A 47 11.92 -8.75 6.61
N ALA A 48 11.20 -9.52 5.79
CA ALA A 48 9.76 -9.41 5.62
C ALA A 48 9.02 -9.59 6.96
N PHE A 49 9.44 -10.56 7.77
CA PHE A 49 8.88 -10.78 9.09
C PHE A 49 9.17 -9.61 10.06
N ASN A 50 10.36 -9.02 10.00
CA ASN A 50 10.74 -7.83 10.75
C ASN A 50 9.82 -6.65 10.42
N VAL A 51 9.76 -6.25 9.14
CA VAL A 51 8.96 -5.10 8.68
C VAL A 51 7.47 -5.30 8.93
N THR A 52 6.94 -6.51 8.67
CA THR A 52 5.52 -6.81 8.90
C THR A 52 5.17 -6.73 10.39
N SER A 53 6.05 -7.22 11.26
CA SER A 53 5.85 -7.16 12.71
C SER A 53 5.91 -5.72 13.23
N ALA A 54 6.82 -4.91 12.70
CA ALA A 54 6.94 -3.50 13.05
C ALA A 54 5.73 -2.68 12.58
N ALA A 55 5.25 -2.92 11.35
CA ALA A 55 4.03 -2.29 10.85
C ALA A 55 2.81 -2.65 11.70
N LYS A 56 2.69 -3.92 12.12
CA LYS A 56 1.65 -4.36 13.05
C LYS A 56 1.77 -3.68 14.41
N LEU A 57 2.98 -3.62 14.98
CA LEU A 57 3.23 -2.94 16.25
C LEU A 57 2.83 -1.45 16.17
N CYS A 58 3.19 -0.78 15.08
CA CYS A 58 2.85 0.61 14.85
C CYS A 58 1.33 0.81 14.77
N SER A 59 0.64 0.01 13.95
CA SER A 59 -0.82 0.03 13.84
C SER A 59 -1.50 -0.15 15.19
N GLN A 60 -1.05 -1.13 15.99
CA GLN A 60 -1.60 -1.39 17.32
C GLN A 60 -1.35 -0.25 18.31
N SER A 61 -0.15 0.34 18.28
CA SER A 61 0.30 1.28 19.32
C SER A 61 -0.11 2.74 19.02
N LEU A 62 -0.11 3.13 17.75
CA LEU A 62 -0.38 4.52 17.33
C LEU A 62 -1.78 4.67 16.73
N CYS A 63 -2.25 3.65 15.99
CA CYS A 63 -3.47 3.75 15.18
C CYS A 63 -4.63 2.90 15.73
N ASN A 64 -4.56 2.50 17.01
CA ASN A 64 -5.56 1.66 17.69
C ASN A 64 -5.95 0.37 16.91
N SER A 65 -5.07 -0.16 16.06
CA SER A 65 -5.34 -1.28 15.13
C SER A 65 -6.40 -0.97 14.05
N HIS A 66 -6.70 0.31 13.82
CA HIS A 66 -7.76 0.79 12.93
C HIS A 66 -7.23 1.69 11.82
N GLY A 67 -5.91 1.64 11.61
CA GLY A 67 -5.21 2.31 10.54
C GLY A 67 -3.82 1.72 10.36
N ARG A 68 -3.17 2.15 9.29
CA ARG A 68 -1.76 1.85 9.02
C ARG A 68 -0.91 3.08 9.25
N CYS A 69 0.33 2.87 9.67
CA CYS A 69 1.28 3.95 9.81
C CYS A 69 1.83 4.35 8.44
N VAL A 70 1.94 5.65 8.20
CA VAL A 70 2.51 6.27 6.99
C VAL A 70 3.57 7.26 7.44
N ARG A 71 4.74 7.23 6.81
CA ARG A 71 5.85 8.13 7.11
C ARG A 71 5.42 9.57 6.90
N LYS A 72 5.70 10.45 7.87
CA LYS A 72 5.30 11.87 7.85
C LYS A 72 5.89 12.62 6.66
N THR A 73 7.16 12.37 6.38
CA THR A 73 7.89 13.01 5.29
C THR A 73 8.44 11.93 4.39
N ALA A 74 8.00 11.90 3.13
CA ALA A 74 8.42 10.89 2.16
C ALA A 74 9.94 10.76 2.07
N GLU A 75 10.71 11.86 2.06
CA GLU A 75 12.19 11.79 1.95
C GLU A 75 12.93 11.49 3.26
N SER A 76 12.23 11.29 4.38
CA SER A 76 12.90 11.04 5.66
C SER A 76 13.39 9.59 5.80
N SER A 77 14.45 9.38 6.59
CA SER A 77 15.06 8.07 6.83
C SER A 77 14.34 7.21 7.88
N PHE A 78 13.06 7.47 8.16
CA PHE A 78 12.29 6.63 9.08
C PHE A 78 11.81 5.34 8.40
N TYR A 79 12.05 4.20 9.04
CA TYR A 79 11.58 2.89 8.59
C TYR A 79 10.90 2.14 9.74
N LEU A 80 10.03 1.18 9.37
CA LEU A 80 9.35 0.31 10.33
C LEU A 80 10.17 -0.97 10.53
N HIS A 81 11.02 -0.98 11.56
CA HIS A 81 11.76 -2.17 12.01
C HIS A 81 11.48 -2.48 13.47
N MET A 82 11.50 -3.77 13.80
CA MET A 82 11.50 -4.26 15.16
C MET A 82 12.81 -3.89 15.86
N PRO A 83 12.81 -3.70 17.19
CA PRO A 83 14.02 -3.45 17.95
C PRO A 83 15.11 -4.50 17.69
N GLU A 84 16.38 -4.09 17.68
CA GLU A 84 17.52 -4.98 17.42
C GLU A 84 17.65 -6.13 18.44
N ASP A 85 17.24 -5.91 19.69
CA ASP A 85 17.21 -6.92 20.76
C ASP A 85 16.00 -7.86 20.67
N SER A 86 15.23 -7.81 19.59
CA SER A 86 14.05 -8.66 19.43
C SER A 86 14.44 -10.06 18.98
N HIS A 87 14.00 -11.06 19.73
CA HIS A 87 14.18 -12.47 19.39
C HIS A 87 12.94 -13.06 18.74
N LYS A 88 13.13 -13.89 17.72
CA LYS A 88 12.03 -14.64 17.09
C LYS A 88 11.67 -15.83 17.97
N ASN A 89 10.41 -15.91 18.37
CA ASN A 89 9.86 -17.06 19.06
C ASN A 89 8.75 -17.70 18.21
N TYR A 90 8.76 -19.02 18.10
CA TYR A 90 7.70 -19.76 17.43
C TYR A 90 6.60 -20.11 18.45
N VAL A 91 5.38 -19.67 18.18
CA VAL A 91 4.22 -19.98 19.02
C VAL A 91 3.34 -20.99 18.29
N ILE A 92 3.16 -22.16 18.91
CA ILE A 92 2.27 -23.22 18.40
C ILE A 92 0.89 -22.62 18.10
N ASN A 93 0.36 -22.89 16.91
CA ASN A 93 -0.92 -22.38 16.38
C ASN A 93 -1.00 -20.86 16.13
N LYS A 94 0.07 -20.08 16.35
CA LYS A 94 0.10 -18.62 16.10
C LYS A 94 1.27 -18.16 15.22
N GLY A 95 2.17 -19.06 14.85
CA GLY A 95 3.33 -18.79 14.02
C GLY A 95 4.42 -18.01 14.77
N PHE A 96 5.32 -17.38 14.01
CA PHE A 96 6.42 -16.60 14.57
C PHE A 96 5.94 -15.28 15.18
N LYS A 97 6.53 -14.90 16.31
CA LYS A 97 6.33 -13.61 16.98
C LYS A 97 7.67 -13.08 17.50
N PHE A 98 7.88 -11.78 17.43
CA PHE A 98 9.00 -11.16 18.14
C PHE A 98 8.72 -11.01 19.63
N VAL A 99 9.71 -11.36 20.44
CA VAL A 99 9.79 -11.10 21.88
C VAL A 99 10.90 -10.08 22.10
N THR A 100 10.60 -8.99 22.78
CA THR A 100 11.53 -7.90 23.09
C THR A 100 11.24 -7.39 24.49
N SER A 101 12.22 -6.71 25.10
CA SER A 101 12.06 -6.07 26.39
C SER A 101 11.01 -4.96 26.35
N ALA A 102 10.35 -4.70 27.48
CA ALA A 102 9.35 -3.63 27.57
C ALA A 102 9.96 -2.24 27.26
N SER A 103 11.20 -2.00 27.71
CA SER A 103 11.94 -0.76 27.46
C SER A 103 12.25 -0.57 25.97
N SER A 104 12.78 -1.58 25.29
CA SER A 104 13.06 -1.51 23.84
C SER A 104 11.78 -1.32 23.03
N LYS A 105 10.70 -2.03 23.39
CA LYS A 105 9.39 -1.82 22.77
C LYS A 105 8.90 -0.37 22.92
N LEU A 106 9.01 0.22 24.12
CA LEU A 106 8.61 1.60 24.35
C LEU A 106 9.47 2.58 23.55
N LYS A 107 10.80 2.38 23.51
CA LYS A 107 11.72 3.19 22.70
C LYS A 107 11.34 3.15 21.22
N THR A 108 11.05 1.97 20.69
CA THR A 108 10.61 1.81 19.30
C THR A 108 9.28 2.50 19.04
N ILE A 109 8.30 2.40 19.94
CA ILE A 109 7.01 3.11 19.80
C ILE A 109 7.21 4.63 19.80
N MET A 110 8.10 5.15 20.66
CA MET A 110 8.44 6.58 20.66
C MET A 110 9.09 7.01 19.34
N ASN A 111 10.00 6.19 18.79
CA ASN A 111 10.59 6.46 17.49
C ASN A 111 9.55 6.45 16.37
N MET A 112 8.62 5.48 16.37
CA MET A 112 7.49 5.43 15.44
C MET A 112 6.63 6.70 15.53
N LYS A 113 6.34 7.20 16.74
CA LYS A 113 5.56 8.42 16.94
C LYS A 113 6.23 9.66 16.33
N ASN A 114 7.55 9.69 16.30
CA ASN A 114 8.30 10.78 15.70
C ASN A 114 8.23 10.76 14.17
N GLY A 115 8.35 9.59 13.55
CA GLY A 115 8.43 9.43 12.09
C GLY A 115 7.11 9.19 11.35
N PHE A 116 6.05 8.78 12.03
CA PHE A 116 4.83 8.26 11.38
C PHE A 116 3.53 8.93 11.86
N VAL A 117 2.53 8.95 10.97
CA VAL A 117 1.13 9.31 11.22
C VAL A 117 0.21 8.17 10.81
N CYS A 118 -1.04 8.20 11.27
CA CYS A 118 -2.00 7.17 10.91
C CYS A 118 -2.79 7.52 9.64
N HIS A 119 -2.87 6.56 8.72
CA HIS A 119 -3.89 6.50 7.68
C HIS A 119 -4.97 5.52 8.14
N CYS A 120 -6.12 6.05 8.55
CA CYS A 120 -7.20 5.25 9.09
C CYS A 120 -7.88 4.40 8.03
N TYR A 121 -8.31 3.21 8.42
CA TYR A 121 -9.15 2.36 7.58
C TYR A 121 -10.56 2.95 7.46
N TYR A 122 -11.31 2.47 6.47
CA TYR A 122 -12.67 2.91 6.22
C TYR A 122 -13.52 2.84 7.50
N GLY A 123 -14.28 3.90 7.78
CA GLY A 123 -15.10 4.03 8.98
C GLY A 123 -14.36 4.61 10.20
N TRP A 124 -13.03 4.69 10.19
CA TRP A 124 -12.25 5.24 11.31
C TRP A 124 -11.64 6.60 10.98
N TYR A 125 -11.49 7.45 11.99
CA TYR A 125 -10.93 8.80 11.83
C TYR A 125 -10.26 9.32 13.11
N GLY A 126 -9.62 10.49 12.96
CA GLY A 126 -8.80 11.14 13.97
C GLY A 126 -7.33 10.73 13.87
N GLU A 127 -6.47 11.47 14.57
CA GLU A 127 -5.00 11.31 14.49
C GLU A 127 -4.52 9.89 14.82
N SER A 128 -5.23 9.17 15.69
CA SER A 128 -4.91 7.81 16.13
C SER A 128 -5.94 6.76 15.66
N CYS A 129 -6.88 7.11 14.78
CA CYS A 129 -7.95 6.20 14.32
C CYS A 129 -8.80 5.62 15.47
N ARG A 130 -8.98 6.37 16.55
CA ARG A 130 -9.79 5.95 17.70
C ARG A 130 -11.29 6.15 17.48
N SER A 131 -11.67 7.13 16.67
CA SER A 131 -13.07 7.49 16.48
C SER A 131 -13.63 6.73 15.28
N HIS A 132 -14.86 6.24 15.41
CA HIS A 132 -15.56 5.50 14.37
C HIS A 132 -16.77 6.31 13.91
N PHE A 133 -17.00 6.40 12.61
CA PHE A 133 -18.27 6.90 12.09
C PHE A 133 -19.35 5.87 12.42
N PRO A 134 -20.35 6.17 13.27
CA PRO A 134 -21.53 5.32 13.32
C PRO A 134 -22.11 5.24 11.90
N ASN A 135 -22.54 4.06 11.46
CA ASN A 135 -23.05 3.81 10.11
C ASN A 135 -24.06 4.89 9.66
N ILE A 136 -23.60 5.97 9.00
CA ILE A 136 -24.47 6.86 8.22
C ILE A 136 -24.64 6.22 6.83
N LEU A 137 -24.99 4.93 6.81
CA LEU A 137 -25.59 4.28 5.64
C LEU A 137 -27.03 4.77 5.40
N SER A 138 -27.51 5.78 6.15
CA SER A 138 -28.72 6.56 5.83
C SER A 138 -28.47 7.89 5.12
N ARG A 139 -27.22 8.27 4.80
CA ARG A 139 -27.04 9.26 3.73
C ARG A 139 -27.09 8.47 2.43
N LYS A 140 -28.31 8.28 1.90
CA LYS A 140 -28.51 7.95 0.49
C LYS A 140 -27.50 8.80 -0.28
N ASN A 141 -26.59 8.15 -1.00
CA ASN A 141 -25.91 8.80 -2.11
C ASN A 141 -27.02 9.19 -3.08
N LYS A 142 -27.69 10.33 -2.85
CA LYS A 142 -28.22 11.08 -3.96
C LYS A 142 -26.96 11.47 -4.71
N ALA A 143 -26.66 10.72 -5.77
CA ALA A 143 -25.87 11.26 -6.84
C ALA A 143 -26.39 12.68 -7.06
N PRO A 144 -25.52 13.70 -7.13
CA PRO A 144 -25.99 14.96 -7.67
C PRO A 144 -26.63 14.57 -9.01
N VAL A 145 -27.92 14.86 -9.16
CA VAL A 145 -28.52 14.81 -10.48
C VAL A 145 -27.77 15.90 -11.20
N THR A 146 -26.68 15.54 -11.85
CA THR A 146 -26.05 16.38 -12.84
C THR A 146 -27.20 16.70 -13.77
N ALA A 147 -27.58 17.96 -13.81
CA ALA A 147 -28.47 18.44 -14.85
C ALA A 147 -27.72 18.15 -16.15
N PHE A 148 -28.03 17.00 -16.76
CA PHE A 148 -27.53 16.62 -18.06
C PHE A 148 -28.07 17.68 -19.00
N ASN A 149 -27.26 18.71 -19.27
CA ASN A 149 -27.60 19.76 -20.22
C ASN A 149 -27.59 19.11 -21.60
N LEU A 150 -28.76 18.63 -22.02
CA LEU A 150 -28.98 17.99 -23.32
C LEU A 150 -28.45 18.83 -24.48
N VAL A 151 -28.47 20.16 -24.32
CA VAL A 151 -27.91 21.16 -25.25
C VAL A 151 -26.41 20.97 -25.47
N VAL A 152 -25.62 20.66 -24.43
CA VAL A 152 -24.17 20.46 -24.55
C VAL A 152 -23.86 19.17 -25.32
N LEU A 153 -24.60 18.10 -25.05
CA LEU A 153 -24.46 16.83 -25.77
C LEU A 153 -24.87 16.96 -27.24
N LEU A 154 -25.98 17.65 -27.53
CA LEU A 154 -26.42 17.91 -28.90
C LEU A 154 -25.41 18.82 -29.63
N GLY A 155 -24.87 19.84 -28.95
CA GLY A 155 -23.86 20.72 -29.52
C GLY A 155 -22.55 20.00 -29.88
N MET A 156 -22.06 19.11 -29.00
CA MET A 156 -20.85 18.32 -29.27
C MET A 156 -21.04 17.35 -30.44
N ASN A 157 -22.21 16.70 -30.54
CA ASN A 157 -22.51 15.83 -31.68
C ASN A 157 -22.63 16.62 -32.98
N LEU A 158 -23.28 17.79 -32.98
CA LEU A 158 -23.38 18.63 -34.16
C LEU A 158 -22.00 19.12 -34.62
N CYS A 159 -21.11 19.47 -33.69
CA CYS A 159 -19.75 19.89 -34.00
C CYS A 159 -18.94 18.77 -34.66
N VAL A 160 -19.02 17.52 -34.16
CA VAL A 160 -18.35 16.35 -34.75
C VAL A 160 -18.91 15.99 -36.12
N ILE A 161 -20.21 16.14 -36.33
CA ILE A 161 -20.83 15.93 -37.64
C ILE A 161 -20.35 17.00 -38.62
N LEU A 162 -20.34 18.27 -38.22
CA LEU A 162 -19.86 19.37 -39.05
C LEU A 162 -18.37 19.20 -39.40
N THR A 163 -17.51 18.79 -38.48
CA THR A 163 -16.09 18.55 -38.80
C THR A 163 -15.91 17.37 -39.75
N ASN A 164 -16.66 16.28 -39.59
CA ASN A 164 -16.59 15.15 -40.53
C ASN A 164 -17.13 15.48 -41.93
N PHE A 165 -18.15 16.35 -42.04
CA PHE A 165 -18.72 16.72 -43.35
C PHE A 165 -17.96 17.84 -44.06
N PHE A 166 -17.32 18.77 -43.34
CA PHE A 166 -16.68 19.95 -43.94
C PHE A 166 -15.15 19.90 -44.00
N LEU A 167 -14.46 18.98 -43.29
CA LEU A 167 -12.98 18.94 -43.23
C LEU A 167 -12.33 17.70 -43.85
N ILE A 168 -13.07 16.83 -44.54
CA ILE A 168 -12.46 15.74 -45.33
C ILE A 168 -12.37 16.18 -46.80
N PRO A 169 -11.24 16.74 -47.28
CA PRO A 169 -11.01 16.87 -48.70
C PRO A 169 -10.92 15.46 -49.31
N TYR A 170 -11.85 15.16 -50.21
CA TYR A 170 -11.80 14.01 -51.11
C TYR A 170 -10.47 14.02 -51.88
N TYR A 171 -9.45 13.30 -51.39
CA TYR A 171 -8.29 12.95 -52.19
C TYR A 171 -8.61 11.66 -52.95
N ASN A 172 -9.06 11.81 -54.19
CA ASN A 172 -9.09 10.73 -55.16
C ASN A 172 -7.64 10.37 -55.52
N VAL A 173 -7.20 9.17 -55.15
CA VAL A 173 -5.96 8.58 -55.67
C VAL A 173 -6.33 7.33 -56.46
N ASN A 174 -6.37 7.48 -57.78
CA ASN A 174 -6.40 6.36 -58.73
C ASN A 174 -5.03 5.69 -58.74
N PHE A 175 -4.98 4.37 -58.53
CA PHE A 175 -3.84 3.55 -58.91
C PHE A 175 -4.17 2.81 -60.21
N SER A 176 -3.44 3.15 -61.27
CA SER A 176 -3.18 2.28 -62.43
C SER A 176 -1.97 1.41 -62.13
#